data_AF-A0A3A4PIZ5-F1
#
_entry.id   AF-A0A3A4PIZ5-F1
#
_cell.length_a   1.000
_cell.length_b   1.000
_cell.length_c   1.000
_cell.angle_alpha   90.00
_cell.angle_beta   90.00
_cell.angle_gamma   90.00
#
_symmetry.space_group_name_H-M   'P 1'
#
loop_
_entity.id
_entity.type
_entity.pdbx_description
1 polymer ?
#
loop_
_entity_poly.entity_id
_entity_poly.type
_entity_poly.pdbx_seq_one_letter_code
_entity_poly.pdbx_strand_id
1 'polypeptide(L)'
;MNQKKVYQWLGWSPLLFSLLCFCIYPIHWYFFFEILTPEDGIIEYLTAIFAFAAGFISIGLGFYYFKRKEMVTAFILFCYAAGCIFLAGEEISWGQRIFDIKVEDVSAWLAEKNRQEELNLHNIAGFAQIRLLADAFCLIWGITIPWRYQVDTFPIRWLRPFFIPSWLIPGFVTTIFITWPQKISEAIFDEIQWVCELRLGEFKELCFSLVCLLFSLHLLRSRKSTSLIE
;
A
#
# COMPACT_ATOMS: atom_id res chain seq x y z
N MET A 1 18.28 5.94 -21.11
CA MET A 1 16.83 6.21 -21.02
C MET A 1 16.61 7.49 -20.22
N ASN A 2 15.79 8.44 -20.71
CA ASN A 2 15.52 9.69 -19.98
C ASN A 2 14.91 9.37 -18.60
N GLN A 3 15.47 9.92 -17.51
CA GLN A 3 15.01 9.71 -16.13
C GLN A 3 13.50 9.93 -15.99
N LYS A 4 12.93 10.91 -16.72
CA LYS A 4 11.48 11.17 -16.74
C LYS A 4 10.67 9.98 -17.28
N LYS A 5 11.20 9.26 -18.28
CA LYS A 5 10.55 8.05 -18.82
C LYS A 5 10.57 6.91 -17.81
N VAL A 6 11.64 6.74 -17.04
CA VAL A 6 11.74 5.68 -16.00
C VAL A 6 10.61 5.84 -14.98
N TYR A 7 10.38 7.06 -14.47
CA TYR A 7 9.31 7.31 -13.49
C TYR A 7 7.92 7.03 -14.03
N GLN A 8 7.67 7.38 -15.29
CA GLN A 8 6.40 7.06 -15.94
C GLN A 8 6.17 5.54 -15.91
N TRP A 9 7.16 4.74 -16.32
CA TRP A 9 7.05 3.28 -16.28
C TRP A 9 6.86 2.71 -14.87
N LEU A 10 7.55 3.25 -13.87
CA LEU A 10 7.36 2.84 -12.47
C LEU A 10 5.94 3.10 -11.98
N GLY A 11 5.34 4.24 -12.35
CA GLY A 11 3.95 4.55 -12.04
C GLY A 11 2.93 3.57 -12.61
N TRP A 12 3.20 3.04 -13.80
CA TRP A 12 2.38 2.03 -14.45
C TRP A 12 2.67 0.60 -13.98
N SER A 13 3.73 0.38 -13.20
CA SER A 13 4.14 -0.97 -12.78
C SER A 13 3.06 -1.75 -12.02
N PRO A 14 2.23 -1.16 -11.13
CA PRO A 14 1.14 -1.90 -10.50
C PRO A 14 0.13 -2.42 -11.52
N LEU A 15 -0.24 -1.59 -12.52
CA LEU A 15 -1.16 -2.00 -13.59
C LEU A 15 -0.56 -3.12 -14.45
N LEU A 16 0.68 -2.93 -14.90
CA LEU A 16 1.35 -3.88 -15.79
C LEU A 16 1.53 -5.24 -15.10
N PHE A 17 1.90 -5.24 -13.82
CA PHE A 17 2.00 -6.46 -13.02
C PHE A 17 0.64 -7.15 -12.88
N SER A 18 -0.40 -6.40 -12.53
CA SER A 18 -1.76 -6.94 -12.38
C SER A 18 -2.32 -7.53 -13.67
N LEU A 19 -2.12 -6.84 -14.80
CA LEU A 19 -2.52 -7.35 -16.12
C LEU A 19 -1.75 -8.61 -16.52
N LEU A 20 -0.44 -8.65 -16.24
CA LEU A 20 0.38 -9.84 -16.48
C LEU A 20 -0.14 -11.03 -15.66
N CYS A 21 -0.40 -10.83 -14.38
CA CYS A 21 -0.98 -11.84 -13.50
C CYS A 21 -2.33 -12.34 -14.00
N PHE A 22 -3.22 -11.44 -14.40
CA PHE A 22 -4.53 -11.78 -14.95
C PHE A 22 -4.43 -12.61 -16.25
N CYS A 23 -3.51 -12.26 -17.15
CA CYS A 23 -3.30 -13.01 -18.39
C CYS A 23 -2.73 -14.42 -18.17
N ILE A 24 -1.88 -14.60 -17.15
CA ILE A 24 -1.21 -15.87 -16.86
C ILE A 24 -2.07 -16.78 -15.97
N TYR A 25 -2.95 -16.20 -15.15
CA TYR A 25 -3.79 -16.91 -14.19
C TYR A 25 -4.55 -18.13 -14.77
N PRO A 26 -5.25 -18.04 -15.92
CA PRO A 26 -6.00 -19.18 -16.45
C PRO A 26 -5.12 -20.39 -16.80
N ILE A 27 -3.84 -20.15 -17.10
CA ILE A 27 -2.87 -21.18 -17.48
C ILE A 27 -2.23 -21.79 -16.22
N HIS A 28 -2.06 -20.99 -15.16
CA HIS A 28 -1.30 -21.36 -13.96
C HIS A 28 -2.10 -21.23 -12.66
N TRP A 29 -3.42 -21.48 -12.69
CA TRP A 29 -4.33 -21.25 -11.56
C TRP A 29 -3.80 -21.88 -10.25
N TYR A 30 -3.29 -23.11 -10.27
CA TYR A 30 -2.72 -23.79 -9.10
C TYR A 30 -1.58 -23.00 -8.44
N PHE A 31 -0.68 -22.42 -9.23
CA PHE A 31 0.41 -21.58 -8.72
C PHE A 31 -0.12 -20.34 -8.00
N PHE A 32 -1.19 -19.74 -8.54
CA PHE A 32 -1.80 -18.57 -7.92
C PHE A 32 -2.41 -18.92 -6.57
N PHE A 33 -3.21 -19.99 -6.49
CA PHE A 33 -3.90 -20.36 -5.24
C PHE A 33 -2.99 -20.91 -4.15
N GLU A 34 -2.00 -21.72 -4.51
CA GLU A 34 -1.22 -22.49 -3.52
C GLU A 34 0.10 -21.84 -3.13
N ILE A 35 0.57 -20.85 -3.89
CA ILE A 35 1.90 -20.25 -3.67
C ILE A 35 1.82 -18.73 -3.64
N LEU A 36 1.07 -18.13 -4.56
CA LEU A 36 1.11 -16.68 -4.74
C LEU A 36 0.17 -15.92 -3.79
N THR A 37 -1.10 -16.34 -3.70
CA THR A 37 -2.16 -15.70 -2.90
C THR A 37 -2.66 -16.46 -1.66
N PRO A 38 -2.14 -17.63 -1.23
CA PRO A 38 -2.61 -18.21 0.04
C PRO A 38 -2.25 -17.27 1.20
N GLU A 39 -2.85 -17.51 2.37
CA GLU A 39 -2.35 -16.93 3.63
C GLU A 39 -0.88 -17.34 3.77
N ASP A 40 0.01 -16.42 4.15
CA ASP A 40 1.47 -16.56 4.05
C ASP A 40 2.03 -16.73 2.63
N GLY A 41 1.30 -16.25 1.63
CA GLY A 41 1.72 -16.28 0.25
C GLY A 41 2.86 -15.32 -0.04
N ILE A 42 3.48 -15.49 -1.21
CA ILE A 42 4.52 -14.58 -1.70
C ILE A 42 4.01 -13.12 -1.73
N ILE A 43 2.72 -12.91 -2.03
CA ILE A 43 2.15 -11.57 -2.11
C ILE A 43 2.16 -10.86 -0.74
N GLU A 44 1.71 -11.50 0.35
CA GLU A 44 1.70 -10.90 1.69
C GLU A 44 3.12 -10.52 2.14
N TYR A 45 4.10 -11.41 1.95
CA TYR A 45 5.49 -11.11 2.28
C TYR A 45 6.04 -9.93 1.46
N LEU A 46 5.72 -9.85 0.16
CA LEU A 46 6.12 -8.71 -0.67
C LEU A 46 5.42 -7.42 -0.23
N THR A 47 4.13 -7.49 0.09
CA THR A 47 3.36 -6.36 0.64
C THR A 47 4.03 -5.83 1.90
N ALA A 48 4.35 -6.72 2.84
CA ALA A 48 5.03 -6.36 4.08
C ALA A 48 6.43 -5.78 3.85
N ILE A 49 7.23 -6.37 2.94
CA ILE A 49 8.56 -5.85 2.60
C ILE A 49 8.47 -4.43 2.03
N PHE A 50 7.55 -4.18 1.09
CA PHE A 50 7.38 -2.86 0.49
C PHE A 50 6.87 -1.84 1.51
N ALA A 51 5.92 -2.23 2.35
CA ALA A 51 5.37 -1.39 3.41
C ALA A 51 6.42 -1.06 4.49
N PHE A 52 7.22 -2.03 4.95
CA PHE A 52 8.34 -1.78 5.86
C PHE A 52 9.39 -0.86 5.24
N ALA A 53 9.78 -1.11 3.99
CA ALA A 53 10.73 -0.25 3.29
C ALA A 53 10.23 1.19 3.19
N ALA A 54 8.95 1.40 2.83
CA ALA A 54 8.30 2.71 2.82
C ALA A 54 8.33 3.38 4.21
N GLY A 55 7.97 2.62 5.25
CA GLY A 55 7.96 3.07 6.64
C GLY A 55 9.34 3.53 7.12
N PHE A 56 10.38 2.71 6.94
CA PHE A 56 11.74 3.04 7.39
C PHE A 56 12.36 4.21 6.63
N ILE A 57 12.14 4.30 5.32
CA ILE A 57 12.55 5.48 4.52
C ILE A 57 11.88 6.75 5.10
N SER A 58 10.59 6.66 5.41
CA SER A 58 9.80 7.78 5.93
C SER A 58 10.19 8.19 7.34
N ILE A 59 10.57 7.25 8.22
CA ILE A 59 11.18 7.55 9.53
C ILE A 59 12.47 8.35 9.34
N GLY A 60 13.35 7.90 8.44
CA GLY A 60 14.60 8.59 8.14
C GLY A 60 14.37 10.02 7.62
N LEU A 61 13.34 10.22 6.79
CA LEU A 61 12.92 11.54 6.34
C LEU A 61 12.29 12.37 7.46
N GLY A 62 11.49 11.77 8.33
CA GLY A 62 10.88 12.43 9.49
C GLY A 62 11.94 13.03 10.41
N PHE A 63 12.97 12.24 10.76
CA PHE A 63 14.11 12.74 11.54
C PHE A 63 14.91 13.83 10.81
N TYR A 64 15.05 13.74 9.49
CA TYR A 64 15.71 14.78 8.70
C TYR A 64 14.97 16.12 8.79
N TYR A 65 13.66 16.13 8.59
CA TYR A 65 12.85 17.35 8.67
C TYR A 65 12.70 17.86 10.11
N PHE A 66 12.67 16.97 11.09
CA PHE A 66 12.69 17.33 12.51
C PHE A 66 13.94 18.13 12.87
N LYS A 67 15.13 17.67 12.44
CA LYS A 67 16.40 18.40 12.66
C LYS A 67 16.42 19.78 11.98
N ARG A 68 15.67 19.98 10.89
CA ARG A 68 15.49 21.27 10.20
C ARG A 68 14.41 22.15 10.82
N LYS A 69 13.82 21.74 11.96
CA LYS A 69 12.71 22.43 12.64
C LYS A 69 11.42 22.50 11.82
N GLU A 70 11.29 21.67 10.79
CA GLU A 70 10.06 21.51 10.00
C GLU A 70 9.12 20.50 10.68
N MET A 71 8.62 20.88 11.87
CA MET A 71 7.92 19.98 12.80
C MET A 71 6.67 19.34 12.20
N VAL A 72 5.89 20.09 11.42
CA VAL A 72 4.66 19.58 10.80
C VAL A 72 4.99 18.52 9.74
N THR A 73 5.97 18.79 8.87
CA THR A 73 6.46 17.82 7.88
C THR A 73 6.98 16.55 8.55
N ALA A 74 7.77 16.70 9.62
CA ALA A 74 8.28 15.57 10.39
C ALA A 74 7.15 14.74 11.00
N PHE A 75 6.16 15.39 11.63
CA PHE A 75 5.01 14.72 12.22
C PHE A 75 4.21 13.91 11.19
N ILE A 76 3.92 14.48 10.03
CA ILE A 76 3.20 13.78 8.95
C ILE A 76 3.99 12.57 8.46
N LEU A 77 5.31 12.69 8.31
CA LEU A 77 6.17 11.57 7.91
C LEU A 77 6.20 10.46 8.96
N PHE A 78 6.17 10.80 10.25
CA PHE A 78 6.07 9.81 11.32
C PHE A 78 4.70 9.13 11.34
N CYS A 79 3.60 9.87 11.15
CA CYS A 79 2.27 9.28 11.01
C CYS A 79 2.18 8.36 9.79
N TYR A 80 2.69 8.80 8.64
CA TYR A 80 2.75 8.00 7.43
C TYR A 80 3.59 6.73 7.63
N ALA A 81 4.76 6.85 8.27
CA ALA A 81 5.60 5.71 8.59
C ALA A 81 4.93 4.71 9.53
N ALA A 82 4.24 5.20 10.57
CA ALA A 82 3.48 4.37 11.49
C ALA A 82 2.37 3.61 10.75
N GLY A 83 1.67 4.27 9.82
CA GLY A 83 0.68 3.62 8.96
C GLY A 83 1.28 2.52 8.07
N CYS A 84 2.45 2.77 7.48
CA CYS A 84 3.14 1.74 6.68
C CYS A 84 3.66 0.56 7.51
N ILE A 85 4.17 0.81 8.72
CA ILE A 85 4.60 -0.26 9.64
C ILE A 85 3.41 -1.06 10.13
N PHE A 86 2.29 -0.40 10.44
CA PHE A 86 1.05 -1.06 10.80
C PHE A 86 0.55 -1.95 9.66
N LEU A 87 0.49 -1.43 8.43
CA LEU A 87 0.17 -2.23 7.24
C LEU A 87 1.09 -3.45 7.14
N ALA A 88 2.41 -3.25 7.22
CA ALA A 88 3.35 -4.36 7.12
C ALA A 88 3.16 -5.40 8.22
N GLY A 89 2.90 -4.96 9.46
CA GLY A 89 2.64 -5.81 10.61
C GLY A 89 1.38 -6.65 10.40
N GLU A 90 0.27 -6.04 9.99
CA GLU A 90 -0.98 -6.74 9.71
C GLU A 90 -0.80 -7.86 8.68
N GLU A 91 -0.06 -7.59 7.59
CA GLU A 91 0.18 -8.56 6.51
C GLU A 91 1.03 -9.78 6.91
N ILE A 92 1.83 -9.69 7.97
CA ILE A 92 2.61 -10.83 8.50
C ILE A 92 2.16 -11.26 9.89
N SER A 93 0.93 -10.91 10.28
CA SER A 93 0.38 -11.21 11.60
C SER A 93 1.32 -10.79 12.74
N TRP A 94 1.91 -9.60 12.63
CA TRP A 94 2.87 -9.02 13.57
C TRP A 94 4.10 -9.90 13.84
N GLY A 95 4.47 -10.76 12.90
CA GLY A 95 5.58 -11.70 13.05
C GLY A 95 5.24 -12.91 13.93
N GLN A 96 3.95 -13.17 14.19
CA GLN A 96 3.47 -14.31 14.97
C GLN A 96 4.20 -15.61 14.61
N ARG A 97 4.31 -15.90 13.32
CA ARG A 97 4.93 -17.12 12.79
C ARG A 97 6.45 -17.12 12.88
N ILE A 98 7.08 -15.95 12.78
CA ILE A 98 8.53 -15.80 12.89
C ILE A 98 9.00 -16.06 14.33
N PHE A 99 8.18 -15.65 15.30
CA PHE A 99 8.50 -15.73 16.72
C PHE A 99 7.75 -16.86 17.46
N ASP A 100 7.02 -17.71 16.73
CA ASP A 100 6.18 -18.80 17.26
C ASP A 100 5.26 -18.35 18.41
N ILE A 101 4.66 -17.17 18.22
CA ILE A 101 3.76 -16.56 19.21
C ILE A 101 2.38 -17.19 19.07
N LYS A 102 1.79 -17.60 20.18
CA LYS A 102 0.38 -18.01 20.19
C LYS A 102 -0.49 -16.80 20.48
N VAL A 103 -1.60 -16.65 19.74
CA VAL A 103 -2.54 -15.53 19.94
C VAL A 103 -3.06 -15.49 21.36
N GLU A 104 -3.32 -16.66 21.95
CA GLU A 104 -3.76 -16.84 23.34
C GLU A 104 -2.81 -16.20 24.36
N ASP A 105 -1.49 -16.25 24.09
CA ASP A 105 -0.46 -15.68 24.97
C ASP A 105 -0.43 -14.15 24.91
N VAL A 106 -0.93 -13.55 23.83
CA VAL A 106 -0.96 -12.10 23.62
C VAL A 106 -2.31 -11.49 24.01
N SER A 107 -3.41 -12.13 23.60
CA SER A 107 -4.76 -11.59 23.79
C SER A 107 -5.83 -12.67 23.70
N ALA A 108 -6.47 -12.96 24.84
CA ALA A 108 -7.66 -13.81 24.89
C ALA A 108 -8.83 -13.28 24.03
N TRP A 109 -8.93 -11.95 23.86
CA TRP A 109 -9.95 -11.34 23.01
C TRP A 109 -9.70 -11.63 21.52
N LEU A 110 -8.44 -11.59 21.07
CA LEU A 110 -8.10 -11.92 19.69
C LEU A 110 -8.32 -13.41 19.41
N ALA A 111 -7.94 -14.29 20.34
CA ALA A 111 -8.18 -15.73 20.21
C ALA A 111 -9.67 -16.06 20.07
N GLU A 112 -10.56 -15.28 20.71
CA GLU A 112 -12.01 -15.47 20.59
C GLU A 112 -12.60 -14.89 19.28
N LYS A 113 -12.05 -13.77 18.79
CA LYS A 113 -12.65 -12.99 17.69
C LYS A 113 -12.02 -13.23 16.33
N ASN A 114 -10.73 -13.53 16.27
CA ASN A 114 -10.05 -13.85 15.03
C ASN A 114 -10.19 -15.35 14.75
N ARG A 115 -11.00 -15.70 13.74
CA ARG A 115 -11.28 -17.10 13.38
C ARG A 115 -10.10 -17.82 12.73
N GLN A 116 -9.02 -17.10 12.41
CA GLN A 116 -7.80 -17.65 11.81
C GLN A 116 -6.68 -17.87 12.82
N GLU A 117 -6.93 -17.70 14.13
CA GLU A 117 -5.90 -17.80 15.19
C GLU A 117 -4.68 -16.91 14.89
N GLU A 118 -4.94 -15.70 14.40
CA GLU A 118 -3.91 -14.72 14.03
C GLU A 118 -3.92 -13.45 14.89
N LEU A 119 -2.74 -12.83 15.01
CA LEU A 119 -2.55 -11.54 15.67
C LEU A 119 -2.99 -10.35 14.80
N ASN A 120 -3.17 -10.54 13.50
CA ASN A 120 -3.68 -9.49 12.62
C ASN A 120 -5.11 -9.10 13.03
N LEU A 121 -5.43 -7.82 12.84
CA LEU A 121 -6.74 -7.27 13.13
C LEU A 121 -7.64 -7.29 11.89
N HIS A 122 -7.06 -7.27 10.68
CA HIS A 122 -7.84 -7.23 9.44
C HIS A 122 -8.70 -8.49 9.18
N ASN A 123 -8.44 -9.60 9.88
CA ASN A 123 -9.19 -10.87 9.80
C ASN A 123 -10.35 -10.94 10.80
N ILE A 124 -10.46 -9.96 11.69
CA ILE A 124 -11.59 -9.84 12.62
C ILE A 124 -12.82 -9.36 11.86
N ALA A 125 -13.96 -10.04 12.08
CA ALA A 125 -15.23 -9.65 11.50
C ALA A 125 -15.58 -8.19 11.89
N GLY A 126 -15.67 -7.29 10.89
CA GLY A 126 -15.94 -5.86 11.10
C GLY A 126 -14.71 -4.95 11.12
N PHE A 127 -13.52 -5.44 10.77
CA PHE A 127 -12.35 -4.60 10.47
C PHE A 127 -12.31 -4.15 8.99
N ALA A 128 -13.21 -4.65 8.15
CA ALA A 128 -13.35 -4.28 6.73
C ALA A 128 -13.55 -2.77 6.50
N GLN A 129 -14.05 -2.04 7.51
CA GLN A 129 -14.26 -0.60 7.47
C GLN A 129 -12.95 0.19 7.49
N ILE A 130 -11.86 -0.36 8.03
CA ILE A 130 -10.53 0.26 7.96
C ILE A 130 -9.96 0.20 6.53
N ARG A 131 -10.31 -0.84 5.76
CA ARG A 131 -10.00 -0.89 4.32
C ARG A 131 -10.69 0.25 3.56
N LEU A 132 -11.89 0.68 3.97
CA LEU A 132 -12.56 1.85 3.40
C LEU A 132 -11.82 3.16 3.71
N LEU A 133 -11.19 3.27 4.88
CA LEU A 133 -10.35 4.42 5.22
C LEU A 133 -9.06 4.47 4.39
N ALA A 134 -8.45 3.31 4.13
CA ALA A 134 -7.30 3.20 3.22
C ALA A 134 -7.69 3.56 1.77
N ASP A 135 -8.86 3.12 1.31
CA ASP A 135 -9.41 3.50 0.01
C ASP A 135 -9.73 5.00 -0.07
N ALA A 136 -10.34 5.56 0.98
CA ALA A 136 -10.60 6.99 1.08
C ALA A 136 -9.28 7.79 1.11
N PHE A 137 -8.24 7.30 1.79
CA PHE A 137 -6.91 7.87 1.75
C PHE A 137 -6.34 7.86 0.32
N CYS A 138 -6.40 6.72 -0.39
CA CYS A 138 -6.00 6.63 -1.79
C CYS A 138 -6.78 7.59 -2.70
N LEU A 139 -8.09 7.75 -2.51
CA LEU A 139 -8.91 8.66 -3.31
C LEU A 139 -8.58 10.13 -3.03
N ILE A 140 -8.57 10.51 -1.76
CA ILE A 140 -8.36 11.89 -1.32
C ILE A 140 -6.92 12.32 -1.59
N TRP A 141 -5.95 11.56 -1.11
CA TRP A 141 -4.54 11.90 -1.26
C TRP A 141 -4.01 11.57 -2.66
N GLY A 142 -4.29 10.36 -3.18
CA GLY A 142 -3.83 9.81 -4.48
C GLY A 142 -4.27 10.58 -5.71
N ILE A 143 -5.50 11.10 -5.72
CA ILE A 143 -6.16 11.59 -6.94
C ILE A 143 -6.49 13.09 -6.87
N THR A 144 -7.05 13.58 -5.76
CA THR A 144 -7.56 14.97 -5.72
C THR A 144 -6.48 16.04 -5.56
N ILE A 145 -5.38 15.70 -4.90
CA ILE A 145 -4.28 16.62 -4.61
C ILE A 145 -3.32 16.82 -5.81
N PRO A 146 -2.92 15.79 -6.59
CA PRO A 146 -2.06 15.99 -7.76
C PRO A 146 -2.65 16.92 -8.83
N TRP A 147 -3.98 17.04 -8.92
CA TRP A 147 -4.64 17.95 -9.86
C TRP A 147 -4.28 19.43 -9.60
N ARG A 148 -3.86 19.75 -8.37
CA ARG A 148 -3.45 21.10 -7.97
C ARG A 148 -1.95 21.41 -8.12
N TYR A 149 -1.15 20.51 -8.70
CA TYR A 149 0.22 20.85 -9.11
C TYR A 149 0.29 21.98 -10.16
N GLN A 150 -0.85 22.38 -10.73
CA GLN A 150 -0.96 23.53 -11.63
C GLN A 150 -1.22 24.86 -10.91
N VAL A 151 -1.25 24.87 -9.57
CA VAL A 151 -1.56 26.10 -8.82
C VAL A 151 -0.37 26.49 -7.94
N ASP A 152 0.48 27.37 -8.46
CA ASP A 152 1.53 28.10 -7.70
C ASP A 152 0.99 28.90 -6.50
N THR A 153 -0.34 28.91 -6.32
CA THR A 153 -1.07 29.64 -5.28
C THR A 153 -1.47 28.77 -4.07
N PHE A 154 -1.02 27.52 -3.95
CA PHE A 154 -1.44 26.69 -2.82
C PHE A 154 -0.97 27.29 -1.48
N PRO A 155 -1.89 27.63 -0.56
CA PRO A 155 -1.57 28.49 0.59
C PRO A 155 -0.72 27.77 1.66
N ILE A 156 -0.71 26.44 1.67
CA ILE A 156 -0.08 25.63 2.71
C ILE A 156 1.24 25.05 2.21
N ARG A 157 2.31 25.85 2.27
CA ARG A 157 3.65 25.46 1.76
C ARG A 157 4.23 24.20 2.38
N TRP A 158 3.93 23.90 3.65
CA TRP A 158 4.42 22.69 4.34
C TRP A 158 3.76 21.39 3.85
N LEU A 159 2.63 21.46 3.15
CA LEU A 159 2.00 20.29 2.49
C LEU A 159 2.60 19.97 1.12
N ARG A 160 3.33 20.92 0.51
CA ARG A 160 3.87 20.79 -0.86
C ARG A 160 4.75 19.54 -1.06
N PRO A 161 5.60 19.13 -0.10
CA PRO A 161 6.39 17.90 -0.24
C PRO A 161 5.52 16.64 -0.33
N PHE A 162 4.31 16.66 0.23
CA PHE A 162 3.42 15.50 0.28
C PHE A 162 2.48 15.39 -0.92
N PHE A 163 2.59 16.31 -1.87
CA PHE A 163 1.85 16.20 -3.11
C PHE A 163 2.34 15.01 -3.91
N ILE A 164 1.39 14.19 -4.34
CA ILE A 164 1.69 12.97 -5.07
C ILE A 164 2.11 13.36 -6.48
N PRO A 165 3.32 12.95 -6.91
CA PRO A 165 3.78 13.29 -8.22
C PRO A 165 2.89 12.64 -9.27
N SER A 166 2.57 13.36 -10.35
CA SER A 166 1.59 12.92 -11.34
C SER A 166 1.90 11.58 -12.00
N TRP A 167 3.17 11.16 -12.02
CA TRP A 167 3.57 9.86 -12.53
C TRP A 167 3.13 8.69 -11.63
N LEU A 168 2.78 8.91 -10.35
CA LEU A 168 2.26 7.87 -9.45
C LEU A 168 0.75 7.68 -9.54
N ILE A 169 0.02 8.59 -10.19
CA ILE A 169 -1.44 8.52 -10.32
C ILE A 169 -1.90 7.16 -10.89
N PRO A 170 -1.29 6.59 -11.95
CA PRO A 170 -1.72 5.30 -12.47
C PRO A 170 -1.70 4.18 -11.42
N GLY A 171 -0.69 4.15 -10.54
CA GLY A 171 -0.61 3.15 -9.47
C GLY A 171 -1.72 3.28 -8.43
N PHE A 172 -2.07 4.51 -8.03
CA PHE A 172 -3.22 4.75 -7.15
C PHE A 172 -4.54 4.33 -7.81
N VAL A 173 -4.73 4.67 -9.09
CA VAL A 173 -5.90 4.26 -9.87
C VAL A 173 -5.97 2.74 -9.92
N THR A 174 -4.88 2.03 -10.24
CA THR A 174 -4.87 0.56 -10.21
C THR A 174 -5.29 0.01 -8.86
N THR A 175 -4.72 0.51 -7.76
CA THR A 175 -5.04 0.07 -6.40
C THR A 175 -6.54 0.19 -6.08
N ILE A 176 -7.17 1.28 -6.50
CA ILE A 176 -8.60 1.52 -6.26
C ILE A 176 -9.47 0.57 -7.11
N PHE A 177 -9.10 0.38 -8.38
CA PHE A 177 -9.96 -0.27 -9.37
C PHE A 177 -9.72 -1.78 -9.52
N ILE A 178 -8.61 -2.33 -9.02
CA ILE A 178 -8.25 -3.75 -9.23
C ILE A 178 -9.29 -4.74 -8.69
N THR A 179 -9.99 -4.40 -7.61
CA THR A 179 -11.05 -5.26 -7.03
C THR A 179 -12.43 -5.03 -7.66
N TRP A 180 -12.59 -4.03 -8.54
CA TRP A 180 -13.91 -3.71 -9.10
C TRP A 180 -14.50 -4.80 -9.99
N PRO A 181 -13.72 -5.52 -10.83
CA PRO A 181 -14.27 -6.64 -11.60
C PRO A 181 -14.95 -7.68 -10.71
N GLN A 182 -14.34 -8.04 -9.58
CA GLN A 182 -14.93 -8.95 -8.59
C GLN A 182 -16.21 -8.36 -8.00
N LYS A 183 -16.18 -7.12 -7.50
CA LYS A 183 -17.36 -6.45 -6.92
C LYS A 183 -18.53 -6.34 -7.92
N ILE A 184 -18.22 -6.08 -9.19
CA ILE A 184 -19.22 -6.01 -10.27
C ILE A 184 -19.78 -7.41 -10.56
N SER A 185 -18.93 -8.44 -10.62
CA SER A 185 -19.37 -9.82 -10.82
C SER A 185 -20.31 -10.27 -9.71
N GLU A 186 -19.94 -10.03 -8.45
CA GLU A 186 -20.75 -10.35 -7.27
C GLU A 186 -22.11 -9.64 -7.34
N ALA A 187 -22.15 -8.37 -7.76
CA ALA A 187 -23.39 -7.60 -7.86
C ALA A 187 -24.30 -8.01 -9.03
N ILE A 188 -23.77 -8.59 -10.11
CA ILE A 188 -24.54 -8.95 -11.31
C ILE A 188 -25.00 -10.41 -11.29
N PHE A 189 -24.15 -11.32 -10.83
CA PHE A 189 -24.35 -12.77 -11.02
C PHE A 189 -24.69 -13.53 -9.74
N ASP A 190 -24.66 -12.90 -8.56
CA ASP A 190 -24.80 -13.53 -7.23
C ASP A 190 -23.80 -14.69 -6.95
N GLU A 191 -22.93 -15.01 -7.90
CA GLU A 191 -21.84 -16.00 -7.80
C GLU A 191 -20.55 -15.44 -8.39
N ILE A 192 -19.43 -15.76 -7.74
CA ILE A 192 -18.08 -15.45 -8.23
C ILE A 192 -17.79 -16.40 -9.39
N GLN A 193 -17.72 -15.88 -10.62
CA GLN A 193 -17.28 -16.65 -11.78
C GLN A 193 -15.83 -17.11 -11.59
N TRP A 194 -15.43 -18.26 -12.14
CA TRP A 194 -14.07 -18.87 -12.03
C TRP A 194 -12.88 -17.92 -12.32
N VAL A 195 -13.11 -16.87 -13.11
CA VAL A 195 -12.13 -15.81 -13.43
C VAL A 195 -11.89 -14.83 -12.26
N CYS A 196 -12.79 -14.80 -11.29
CA CYS A 196 -12.81 -13.91 -10.12
C CYS A 196 -12.47 -14.62 -8.80
N GLU A 197 -12.10 -15.90 -8.81
CA GLU A 197 -11.61 -16.59 -7.61
C GLU A 197 -10.17 -16.14 -7.23
N LEU A 198 -9.48 -15.46 -8.15
CA LEU A 198 -8.22 -14.78 -7.85
C LEU A 198 -8.45 -13.82 -6.67
N ARG A 199 -7.67 -13.96 -5.59
CA ARG A 199 -7.79 -13.07 -4.41
C ARG A 199 -7.29 -11.66 -4.74
N LEU A 200 -8.12 -10.88 -5.45
CA LEU A 200 -7.80 -9.53 -5.90
C LEU A 200 -7.58 -8.55 -4.74
N GLY A 201 -8.03 -8.90 -3.52
CA GLY A 201 -7.69 -8.21 -2.28
C GLY A 201 -6.18 -8.17 -2.03
N GLU A 202 -5.51 -9.32 -2.09
CA GLU A 202 -4.05 -9.43 -1.90
C GLU A 202 -3.28 -8.58 -2.92
N PHE A 203 -3.70 -8.64 -4.18
CA PHE A 203 -3.09 -7.83 -5.24
C PHE A 203 -3.29 -6.33 -5.02
N LYS A 204 -4.42 -5.93 -4.45
CA LYS A 204 -4.68 -4.54 -4.08
C LYS A 204 -3.75 -4.07 -2.98
N GLU A 205 -3.57 -4.86 -1.93
CA GLU A 205 -2.68 -4.55 -0.80
C GLU A 205 -1.21 -4.48 -1.28
N LEU A 206 -0.79 -5.37 -2.18
CA LEU A 206 0.51 -5.30 -2.85
C LEU A 206 0.68 -4.04 -3.71
N CYS A 207 -0.32 -3.71 -4.53
CA CYS A 207 -0.28 -2.49 -5.34
C CYS A 207 -0.17 -1.24 -4.45
N PHE A 208 -0.93 -1.22 -3.35
CA PHE A 208 -0.92 -0.11 -2.40
C PHE A 208 0.45 0.05 -1.72
N SER A 209 1.02 -1.03 -1.20
CA SER A 209 2.34 -1.01 -0.55
C SER A 209 3.46 -0.61 -1.51
N LEU A 210 3.40 -1.05 -2.77
CA LEU A 210 4.33 -0.62 -3.81
C LEU A 210 4.21 0.88 -4.11
N VAL A 211 3.00 1.41 -4.21
CA VAL A 211 2.76 2.85 -4.39
C VAL A 211 3.32 3.64 -3.21
N CYS A 212 3.13 3.18 -1.98
CA CYS A 212 3.71 3.77 -0.78
C CYS A 212 5.25 3.78 -0.83
N LEU A 213 5.87 2.69 -1.25
CA LEU A 213 7.32 2.60 -1.43
C LEU A 213 7.83 3.60 -2.48
N LEU A 214 7.20 3.63 -3.66
CA LEU A 214 7.58 4.54 -4.74
C LEU A 214 7.41 6.01 -4.35
N PHE A 215 6.37 6.33 -3.56
CA PHE A 215 6.18 7.65 -2.99
C PHE A 215 7.30 8.01 -1.99
N SER A 216 7.64 7.11 -1.08
CA SER A 216 8.74 7.30 -0.11
C SER A 216 10.09 7.52 -0.81
N LEU A 217 10.37 6.77 -1.87
CA LEU A 217 11.56 6.92 -2.71
C LEU A 217 11.57 8.26 -3.47
N HIS A 218 10.40 8.73 -3.94
CA HIS A 218 10.26 10.04 -4.53
C HIS A 218 10.65 11.15 -3.55
N LEU A 219 10.12 11.11 -2.32
CA LEU A 219 10.45 12.07 -1.27
C LEU A 219 11.94 12.06 -0.93
N LEU A 220 12.53 10.87 -0.79
CA LEU A 220 13.95 10.70 -0.50
C LEU A 220 14.85 11.29 -1.59
N ARG A 221 14.45 11.18 -2.86
CA ARG A 221 15.18 11.80 -3.97
C ARG A 221 14.99 13.30 -4.01
N SER A 222 13.77 13.79 -3.82
CA SER A 222 13.45 15.23 -3.82
C SER A 222 14.24 15.96 -2.73
N ARG A 223 14.48 15.32 -1.57
CA ARG A 223 15.40 15.81 -0.53
C ARG A 223 16.81 16.08 -1.06
N LYS A 224 17.42 15.13 -1.78
CA LYS A 224 18.81 15.25 -2.28
C LYS A 224 18.96 16.42 -3.27
N SER A 225 17.90 16.73 -4.00
CA SER A 225 17.91 17.86 -4.93
C SER A 225 17.91 19.21 -4.21
N THR A 226 17.27 19.32 -3.05
CA THR A 226 17.21 20.55 -2.26
C THR A 226 18.52 20.80 -1.49
N SER A 227 19.17 19.75 -0.99
CA SER A 227 20.45 19.88 -0.27
C SER A 227 21.66 20.22 -1.16
N LEU A 228 21.52 20.20 -2.50
CA LEU A 228 22.56 20.61 -3.44
C LEU A 228 22.49 22.11 -3.80
N ILE A 229 21.43 22.79 -3.36
CA ILE A 229 21.16 24.22 -3.66
C ILE A 229 21.43 25.09 -2.42
N GLU A 230 21.58 24.48 -1.24
CA GLU A 230 21.99 25.11 0.02
C GLU A 230 23.49 24.95 0.25
#